data_AF-A0A0J1F9E9-F1
#
_entry.id   AF-A0A0J1F9E9-F1
#
_cell.length_a   1.000
_cell.length_b   1.000
_cell.length_c   1.000
_cell.angle_alpha   90.00
_cell.angle_beta   90.00
_cell.angle_gamma   90.00
#
_symmetry.space_group_name_H-M   'P 1'
#
loop_
_entity.id
_entity.type
_entity.pdbx_description
1 polymer ?
#
loop_
_entity_poly.entity_id
_entity_poly.type
_entity_poly.pdbx_seq_one_letter_code
_entity_poly.pdbx_strand_id
1 'polypeptide(L)'
;MTLVATYRLDDRAVYLNDFRLTIKNPDRQLDASFKFQSFDNRMGLLLAGDIYLWKLLLPFIERTVSSINLDNVLKADGPFHEAIQIEAEKCPSDSYGKTGAIGFLVDGENNQNVQFRIDVSPGLGCIVEPIPIGTCVIIGSGASIPNIENRIKTRVEKDINIHGNDLYKVGTSMRNEMLETLKLCGSSSFSKLGISPCMAISTLTKSSFVIWGEEVDGCMVSQQSSHFYHFEFHKNDIGEVVLEDQVEERTQIINDISKMNENLPGEIFDPQNLTKGNDASELFSSAEVVYLFEQWLIPEINAVRRSIDAITCCKFKDKPILHPDRRRIVGFTENGLSAEELGHYTNLQKHYFIINNEAQCSFEQDMQTKMFNHNWLALRFEWYHLFYTNLKIPES
;
A
#
# COMPACT_ATOMS: atom_id res chain seq x y z
N MET A 1 -9.93 -1.34 10.13
CA MET A 1 -8.60 -0.73 9.96
C MET A 1 -7.70 -1.69 9.19
N THR A 2 -6.79 -1.19 8.36
CA THR A 2 -6.39 -1.91 7.14
C THR A 2 -4.89 -1.97 6.86
N LEU A 3 -4.09 -0.95 7.18
CA LEU A 3 -2.63 -1.04 7.02
C LEU A 3 -1.90 -0.41 8.21
N VAL A 4 -1.07 -1.24 8.84
CA VAL A 4 0.04 -0.79 9.69
C VAL A 4 1.27 -1.60 9.28
N ALA A 5 2.40 -0.93 9.13
CA ALA A 5 3.66 -1.55 8.76
C ALA A 5 4.80 -1.05 9.65
N THR A 6 5.82 -1.87 9.85
CA THR A 6 7.07 -1.44 10.49
C THR A 6 8.29 -2.07 9.85
N TYR A 7 9.41 -1.35 9.88
CA TYR A 7 10.72 -1.88 9.60
C TYR A 7 11.65 -1.63 10.78
N ARG A 8 12.23 -2.70 11.34
CA ARG A 8 13.10 -2.62 12.52
C ARG A 8 14.57 -2.49 12.15
N LEU A 9 15.20 -1.43 12.67
CA LEU A 9 16.60 -1.05 12.49
C LEU A 9 17.34 -1.11 13.83
N ASP A 10 17.67 -2.32 14.28
CA ASP A 10 18.30 -2.54 15.59
C ASP A 10 17.39 -2.09 16.76
N ASP A 11 17.78 -1.04 17.47
CA ASP A 11 17.04 -0.35 18.53
C ASP A 11 16.17 0.81 18.03
N ARG A 12 16.08 0.98 16.70
CA ARG A 12 15.24 1.97 16.04
C ARG A 12 14.21 1.27 15.18
N ALA A 13 13.16 1.98 14.83
CA ALA A 13 12.18 1.50 13.87
C ALA A 13 11.48 2.64 13.17
N VAL A 14 10.95 2.32 12.01
CA VAL A 14 10.06 3.16 11.24
C VAL A 14 8.70 2.48 11.18
N TYR A 15 7.64 3.25 11.26
CA TYR A 15 6.26 2.79 11.19
C TYR A 15 5.50 3.57 10.15
N LEU A 16 4.58 2.89 9.48
CA LEU A 16 3.58 3.49 8.60
C LEU A 16 2.20 3.06 9.06
N ASN A 17 1.25 3.98 9.01
CA ASN A 17 -0.17 3.66 9.12
C ASN A 17 -0.99 4.55 8.20
N ASP A 18 -2.01 3.97 7.59
CA ASP A 18 -2.96 4.69 6.76
C ASP A 18 -4.15 5.19 7.60
N PHE A 19 -5.00 6.07 7.06
CA PHE A 19 -6.11 6.67 7.81
C PHE A 19 -7.49 6.04 7.55
N ARG A 20 -7.56 5.05 6.66
CA ARG A 20 -8.83 4.52 6.16
C ARG A 20 -9.54 3.66 7.20
N LEU A 21 -10.83 3.94 7.32
CA LEU A 21 -11.86 3.16 7.97
C LEU A 21 -12.77 2.52 6.92
N THR A 22 -13.15 1.26 7.12
CA THR A 22 -14.19 0.58 6.34
C THR A 22 -15.32 0.17 7.26
N ILE A 23 -16.52 0.70 7.02
CA ILE A 23 -17.75 0.39 7.73
C ILE A 23 -18.52 -0.62 6.88
N LYS A 24 -18.64 -1.87 7.33
CA LYS A 24 -19.24 -2.96 6.53
C LYS A 24 -20.71 -2.72 6.20
N ASN A 25 -21.47 -2.09 7.10
CA ASN A 25 -22.87 -1.74 6.91
C ASN A 25 -22.98 -0.23 7.20
N PRO A 26 -23.06 0.65 6.19
CA PRO A 26 -23.60 0.44 4.84
C PRO A 26 -22.56 0.28 3.70
N ASP A 27 -21.47 -0.45 3.90
CA ASP A 27 -20.31 -0.56 2.97
C ASP A 27 -19.73 0.80 2.56
N ARG A 28 -19.28 1.56 3.57
CA ARG A 28 -18.71 2.91 3.41
C ARG A 28 -17.25 2.95 3.79
N GLN A 29 -16.49 3.79 3.10
CA GLN A 29 -15.09 4.05 3.36
C GLN A 29 -14.84 5.54 3.58
N LEU A 30 -14.03 5.85 4.60
CA LEU A 30 -13.63 7.24 4.93
C LEU A 30 -12.26 7.28 5.61
N ASP A 31 -11.50 8.33 5.37
CA ASP A 31 -10.15 8.54 5.92
C ASP A 31 -10.19 9.29 7.26
N ALA A 32 -10.69 8.66 8.31
CA ALA A 32 -11.00 9.36 9.56
C ALA A 32 -10.32 8.75 10.80
N SER A 33 -9.48 7.73 10.67
CA SER A 33 -8.97 6.96 11.79
C SER A 33 -7.49 7.13 12.06
N PHE A 34 -7.17 7.59 13.26
CA PHE A 34 -5.84 7.59 13.81
C PHE A 34 -5.60 6.25 14.49
N LYS A 35 -4.65 5.49 13.95
CA LYS A 35 -4.42 4.09 14.32
C LYS A 35 -3.38 3.93 15.43
N PHE A 36 -3.16 4.95 16.25
CA PHE A 36 -2.16 4.93 17.30
C PHE A 36 -2.81 5.14 18.67
N GLN A 37 -2.40 4.32 19.64
CA GLN A 37 -2.77 4.49 21.04
C GLN A 37 -1.50 4.46 21.90
N SER A 38 -1.32 5.47 22.74
CA SER A 38 -0.25 5.53 23.74
C SER A 38 -0.76 5.18 25.14
N PHE A 39 0.10 4.57 25.95
CA PHE A 39 -0.15 4.23 27.35
C PHE A 39 1.05 4.64 28.21
N ASP A 40 0.79 5.42 29.26
CA ASP A 40 1.77 5.84 30.29
C ASP A 40 3.10 6.40 29.72
N ASN A 41 3.06 7.04 28.55
CA ASN A 41 4.23 7.57 27.80
C ASN A 41 5.37 6.57 27.49
N ARG A 42 5.24 5.30 27.89
CA ARG A 42 6.26 4.24 27.71
C ARG A 42 5.86 3.25 26.65
N MET A 43 4.57 3.07 26.40
CA MET A 43 4.05 2.07 25.50
C MET A 43 3.21 2.72 24.40
N GLY A 44 3.38 2.23 23.17
CA GLY A 44 2.56 2.64 22.04
C GLY A 44 2.14 1.44 21.21
N LEU A 45 0.91 1.47 20.71
CA LEU A 45 0.34 0.45 19.84
C LEU A 45 -0.19 1.10 18.55
N LEU A 46 0.26 0.60 17.41
CA LEU A 46 -0.34 0.88 16.11
C LEU A 46 -1.31 -0.25 15.73
N LEU A 47 -2.56 0.09 15.46
CA LEU A 47 -3.69 -0.83 15.47
C LEU A 47 -4.26 -1.09 14.06
N ALA A 48 -4.51 -2.37 13.75
CA ALA A 48 -5.21 -2.81 12.54
C ALA A 48 -6.32 -3.81 12.88
N GLY A 49 -7.27 -4.00 11.97
CA GLY A 49 -8.39 -4.94 12.15
C GLY A 49 -9.68 -4.31 12.70
N ASP A 50 -10.39 -5.07 13.52
CA ASP A 50 -11.71 -4.76 14.07
C ASP A 50 -11.63 -3.70 15.19
N ILE A 51 -12.34 -2.59 15.01
CA ILE A 51 -12.34 -1.46 15.95
C ILE A 51 -13.13 -1.77 17.22
N TYR A 52 -14.23 -2.51 17.10
CA TYR A 52 -15.05 -2.82 18.27
C TYR A 52 -14.31 -3.76 19.21
N LEU A 53 -13.58 -4.73 18.65
CA LEU A 53 -12.70 -5.57 19.45
C LEU A 53 -11.60 -4.73 20.13
N TRP A 54 -10.95 -3.82 19.41
CA TRP A 54 -9.96 -2.93 20.05
C TRP A 54 -10.56 -2.07 21.16
N LYS A 55 -11.73 -1.48 20.96
CA LYS A 55 -12.43 -0.70 21.99
C LYS A 55 -12.69 -1.50 23.26
N LEU A 56 -12.90 -2.81 23.16
CA LEU A 56 -13.04 -3.70 24.31
C LEU A 56 -11.70 -3.99 24.99
N LEU A 57 -10.63 -4.19 24.22
CA LEU A 57 -9.32 -4.62 24.74
C LEU A 57 -8.50 -3.47 25.34
N LEU A 58 -8.50 -2.28 24.74
CA LEU A 58 -7.64 -1.16 25.16
C LEU A 58 -7.83 -0.77 26.65
N PRO A 59 -9.05 -0.75 27.23
CA PRO A 59 -9.24 -0.48 28.66
C PRO A 59 -8.63 -1.50 29.62
N PHE A 60 -8.33 -2.73 29.16
CA PHE A 60 -7.65 -3.74 29.98
C PHE A 60 -6.15 -3.52 29.96
N ILE A 61 -5.58 -3.18 28.79
CA ILE A 61 -4.18 -2.79 28.66
C ILE A 61 -3.89 -1.55 29.51
N GLU A 62 -4.76 -0.54 29.47
CA GLU A 62 -4.64 0.68 30.28
C GLU A 62 -4.57 0.36 31.79
N ARG A 63 -5.37 -0.61 32.26
CA ARG A 63 -5.40 -1.01 33.67
C ARG A 63 -4.17 -1.78 34.12
N THR A 64 -3.48 -2.46 33.20
CA THR A 64 -2.30 -3.27 33.51
C THR A 64 -0.99 -2.61 33.13
N VAL A 65 -0.99 -1.46 32.43
CA VAL A 65 0.23 -0.81 31.92
C VAL A 65 1.31 -0.56 32.97
N SER A 66 0.92 -0.25 34.21
CA SER A 66 1.86 0.01 35.30
C SER A 66 2.69 -1.21 35.71
N SER A 67 2.22 -2.43 35.43
CA SER A 67 2.95 -3.68 35.71
C SER A 67 3.74 -4.20 34.50
N ILE A 68 3.60 -3.56 33.33
CA ILE A 68 4.31 -3.95 32.10
C ILE A 68 5.72 -3.32 32.08
N ASN A 69 6.72 -4.14 31.78
CA ASN A 69 8.12 -3.76 31.61
C ASN A 69 8.81 -4.60 30.51
N LEU A 70 10.05 -4.25 30.17
CA LEU A 70 10.81 -4.92 29.10
C LEU A 70 11.00 -6.42 29.36
N ASP A 71 11.07 -6.85 30.63
CA ASP A 71 11.29 -8.25 31.02
C ASP A 71 10.03 -9.12 30.95
N ASN A 72 8.84 -8.52 30.88
CA ASN A 72 7.57 -9.26 30.96
C ASN A 72 6.60 -9.01 29.81
N VAL A 73 6.78 -7.98 28.98
CA VAL A 73 5.84 -7.65 27.90
C VAL A 73 5.73 -8.76 26.83
N LEU A 74 6.78 -9.55 26.63
CA LEU A 74 6.81 -10.68 25.69
C LEU A 74 6.51 -12.03 26.33
N LYS A 75 6.30 -12.10 27.65
CA LYS A 75 6.06 -13.37 28.35
C LYS A 75 4.59 -13.79 28.19
N ALA A 76 4.37 -15.07 27.92
CA ALA A 76 3.02 -15.64 27.78
C ALA A 76 2.19 -15.59 29.09
N ASP A 77 2.87 -15.66 30.24
CA ASP A 77 2.32 -15.46 31.59
C ASP A 77 2.54 -14.01 32.09
N GLY A 78 2.92 -13.09 31.20
CA GLY A 78 3.12 -11.68 31.51
C GLY A 78 1.80 -10.92 31.58
N PRO A 79 1.74 -9.83 32.36
CA PRO A 79 0.50 -9.06 32.57
C PRO A 79 -0.07 -8.46 31.29
N PHE A 80 0.78 -8.18 30.29
CA PHE A 80 0.35 -7.68 28.99
C PHE A 80 -0.40 -8.76 28.19
N HIS A 81 0.19 -9.94 28.07
CA HIS A 81 -0.38 -11.07 27.35
C HIS A 81 -1.69 -11.53 28.01
N GLU A 82 -1.68 -11.75 29.33
CA GLU A 82 -2.86 -12.20 30.08
C GLU A 82 -4.05 -11.24 29.93
N ALA A 83 -3.82 -9.92 29.98
CA ALA A 83 -4.87 -8.92 29.86
C ALA A 83 -5.59 -8.98 28.50
N ILE A 84 -4.85 -9.25 27.42
CA ILE A 84 -5.43 -9.38 26.08
C ILE A 84 -6.04 -10.77 25.90
N GLN A 85 -5.33 -11.82 26.32
CA GLN A 85 -5.74 -13.22 26.19
C GLN A 85 -7.13 -13.46 26.77
N ILE A 86 -7.31 -13.13 28.06
CA ILE A 86 -8.53 -13.42 28.82
C ILE A 86 -9.76 -12.75 28.18
N GLU A 87 -9.61 -11.52 27.69
CA GLU A 87 -10.73 -10.79 27.10
C GLU A 87 -11.00 -11.21 25.66
N ALA A 88 -9.96 -11.51 24.89
CA ALA A 88 -10.12 -12.04 23.54
C ALA A 88 -10.81 -13.42 23.53
N GLU A 89 -10.52 -14.31 24.50
CA GLU A 89 -11.19 -15.61 24.64
C GLU A 89 -12.69 -15.49 24.96
N LYS A 90 -13.11 -14.42 25.64
CA LYS A 90 -14.54 -14.16 25.94
C LYS A 90 -15.32 -13.62 24.74
N CYS A 91 -14.63 -13.12 23.71
CA CYS A 91 -15.25 -12.49 22.55
C CYS A 91 -15.68 -13.54 21.51
N PRO A 92 -16.97 -13.63 21.14
CA PRO A 92 -17.42 -14.58 20.11
C PRO A 92 -16.79 -14.31 18.74
N SER A 93 -16.32 -15.36 18.06
CA SER A 93 -15.63 -15.26 16.77
C SER A 93 -16.53 -14.89 15.59
N ASP A 94 -17.84 -15.02 15.73
CA ASP A 94 -18.85 -14.60 14.76
C ASP A 94 -19.20 -13.11 14.86
N SER A 95 -18.94 -12.50 16.03
CA SER A 95 -19.29 -11.12 16.35
C SER A 95 -18.17 -10.13 16.04
N TYR A 96 -16.91 -10.59 16.06
CA TYR A 96 -15.73 -9.74 15.87
C TYR A 96 -14.79 -10.28 14.78
N GLY A 97 -14.19 -9.37 14.02
CA GLY A 97 -13.09 -9.71 13.12
C GLY A 97 -11.77 -9.94 13.86
N LYS A 98 -10.84 -10.66 13.21
CA LYS A 98 -9.44 -10.72 13.65
C LYS A 98 -8.84 -9.32 13.71
N THR A 99 -7.99 -9.10 14.70
CA THR A 99 -7.36 -7.80 14.94
C THR A 99 -5.90 -7.96 15.28
N GLY A 100 -5.09 -6.94 15.07
CA GLY A 100 -3.65 -7.03 15.31
C GLY A 100 -3.03 -5.67 15.59
N ALA A 101 -1.88 -5.67 16.24
CA ALA A 101 -1.14 -4.46 16.56
C ALA A 101 0.35 -4.63 16.34
N ILE A 102 1.02 -3.54 15.99
CA ILE A 102 2.46 -3.41 16.13
C ILE A 102 2.71 -2.49 17.31
N GLY A 103 3.38 -3.00 18.34
CA GLY A 103 3.63 -2.31 19.59
C GLY A 103 5.11 -2.07 19.85
N PHE A 104 5.36 -1.11 20.72
CA PHE A 104 6.66 -0.91 21.34
C PHE A 104 6.50 -0.57 22.82
N LEU A 105 7.53 -0.87 23.59
CA LEU A 105 7.70 -0.44 24.97
C LEU A 105 9.10 0.15 25.12
N VAL A 106 9.20 1.36 25.66
CA VAL A 106 10.46 2.06 25.93
C VAL A 106 10.79 2.06 27.41
N ASP A 107 12.06 1.92 27.70
CA ASP A 107 12.68 2.23 28.98
C ASP A 107 13.57 3.47 28.77
N GLY A 108 13.06 4.62 29.20
CA GLY A 108 13.74 5.89 29.07
C GLY A 108 15.00 6.00 29.94
N GLU A 109 15.05 5.28 31.06
CA GLU A 109 16.19 5.34 31.98
C GLU A 109 17.40 4.60 31.39
N ASN A 110 17.15 3.41 30.82
CA ASN A 110 18.21 2.57 30.24
C ASN A 110 18.42 2.78 28.74
N ASN A 111 17.63 3.65 28.10
CA ASN A 111 17.65 3.89 26.65
C ASN A 111 17.47 2.60 25.83
N GLN A 112 16.51 1.77 26.26
CA GLN A 112 16.19 0.49 25.64
C GLN A 112 14.75 0.49 25.16
N ASN A 113 14.47 -0.32 24.14
CA ASN A 113 13.11 -0.62 23.75
C ASN A 113 12.97 -2.05 23.27
N VAL A 114 11.73 -2.52 23.32
CA VAL A 114 11.31 -3.76 22.69
C VAL A 114 10.14 -3.47 21.76
N GLN A 115 10.17 -4.11 20.60
CA GLN A 115 9.15 -3.99 19.56
C GLN A 115 8.53 -5.36 19.33
N PHE A 116 7.21 -5.39 19.21
CA PHE A 116 6.46 -6.62 19.18
C PHE A 116 5.23 -6.50 18.29
N ARG A 117 4.78 -7.65 17.78
CA ARG A 117 3.52 -7.79 17.07
C ARG A 117 2.53 -8.51 17.98
N ILE A 118 1.26 -8.13 17.86
CA ILE A 118 0.14 -8.79 18.50
C ILE A 118 -0.80 -9.27 17.41
N ASP A 119 -1.18 -10.54 17.46
CA ASP A 119 -2.29 -11.09 16.69
C ASP A 119 -3.38 -11.54 17.65
N VAL A 120 -4.58 -10.99 17.51
CA VAL A 120 -5.73 -11.31 18.36
C VAL A 120 -6.79 -12.03 17.54
N SER A 121 -7.17 -13.20 18.02
CA SER A 121 -8.23 -14.03 17.45
C SER A 121 -9.38 -14.13 18.45
N PRO A 122 -10.55 -13.52 18.17
CA PRO A 122 -11.70 -13.60 19.08
C PRO A 122 -12.09 -15.07 19.31
N GLY A 123 -12.30 -15.43 20.57
CA GLY A 123 -12.62 -16.77 21.04
C GLY A 123 -11.42 -17.70 21.21
N LEU A 124 -10.22 -17.28 20.77
CA LEU A 124 -8.99 -18.08 20.84
C LEU A 124 -7.87 -17.40 21.63
N GLY A 125 -7.96 -16.09 21.86
CA GLY A 125 -6.96 -15.33 22.59
C GLY A 125 -6.04 -14.49 21.69
N CYS A 126 -4.77 -14.37 22.09
CA CYS A 126 -3.77 -13.60 21.38
C CYS A 126 -2.41 -14.30 21.30
N ILE A 127 -1.58 -13.84 20.38
CA ILE A 127 -0.17 -14.17 20.27
C ILE A 127 0.61 -12.87 20.30
N VAL A 128 1.64 -12.79 21.13
CA VAL A 128 2.55 -11.63 21.22
C VAL A 128 3.96 -12.12 20.89
N GLU A 129 4.55 -11.57 19.83
CA GLU A 129 5.88 -12.00 19.33
C GLU A 129 6.81 -10.81 19.15
N PRO A 130 8.13 -10.96 19.41
CA PRO A 130 9.09 -9.93 19.10
C PRO A 130 9.20 -9.70 17.59
N ILE A 131 9.37 -8.45 17.17
CA ILE A 131 9.68 -8.12 15.78
C ILE A 131 11.19 -8.27 15.57
N PRO A 132 11.68 -9.16 14.68
CA PRO A 132 13.11 -9.33 14.47
C PRO A 132 13.79 -8.10 13.87
N ILE A 133 15.10 -7.97 14.06
CA ILE A 133 15.88 -6.89 13.44
C ILE A 133 16.01 -7.16 11.94
N GLY A 134 15.95 -6.10 11.12
CA GLY A 134 16.11 -6.19 9.67
C GLY A 134 14.91 -6.82 8.95
N THR A 135 13.75 -6.84 9.59
CA THR A 135 12.50 -7.32 8.98
C THR A 135 11.50 -6.19 8.79
N CYS A 136 10.71 -6.32 7.72
CA CYS A 136 9.47 -5.59 7.55
C CYS A 136 8.33 -6.48 8.05
N VAL A 137 7.42 -5.92 8.83
CA VAL A 137 6.20 -6.61 9.29
C VAL A 137 5.01 -5.73 8.94
N ILE A 138 3.99 -6.33 8.33
CA ILE A 138 2.75 -5.65 7.94
C ILE A 138 1.57 -6.39 8.55
N ILE A 139 0.63 -5.63 9.11
CA ILE A 139 -0.64 -6.15 9.64
C ILE A 139 -1.83 -5.45 8.96
N GLY A 140 -2.99 -6.10 9.05
CA GLY A 140 -4.21 -5.66 8.37
C GLY A 140 -4.34 -6.22 6.95
N SER A 141 -5.25 -5.67 6.16
CA SER A 141 -5.49 -6.07 4.77
C SER A 141 -4.29 -5.82 3.86
N GLY A 142 -3.44 -4.84 4.17
CA GLY A 142 -2.21 -4.57 3.40
C GLY A 142 -1.23 -5.75 3.37
N ALA A 143 -1.24 -6.61 4.40
CA ALA A 143 -0.43 -7.83 4.42
C ALA A 143 -0.86 -8.88 3.37
N SER A 144 -2.05 -8.72 2.77
CA SER A 144 -2.55 -9.61 1.71
C SER A 144 -1.98 -9.27 0.32
N ILE A 145 -1.25 -8.15 0.18
CA ILE A 145 -0.57 -7.81 -1.06
C ILE A 145 0.60 -8.78 -1.24
N PRO A 146 0.71 -9.49 -2.38
CA PRO A 146 1.80 -10.43 -2.58
C PRO A 146 3.18 -9.76 -2.48
N ASN A 147 4.10 -10.40 -1.75
CA ASN A 147 5.52 -10.02 -1.67
C ASN A 147 5.82 -8.62 -1.09
N ILE A 148 4.81 -7.91 -0.55
CA ILE A 148 4.95 -6.50 -0.12
C ILE A 148 6.03 -6.28 0.95
N GLU A 149 6.11 -7.15 1.96
CA GLU A 149 7.09 -7.04 3.05
C GLU A 149 8.52 -7.11 2.52
N ASN A 150 8.78 -8.01 1.57
CA ASN A 150 10.10 -8.18 0.97
C ASN A 150 10.45 -7.07 -0.02
N ARG A 151 9.48 -6.56 -0.78
CA ARG A 151 9.66 -5.36 -1.65
C ARG A 151 10.09 -4.16 -0.81
N ILE A 152 9.36 -3.89 0.28
CA ILE A 152 9.69 -2.82 1.23
C ILE A 152 11.05 -3.03 1.87
N LYS A 153 11.32 -4.24 2.39
CA LYS A 153 12.62 -4.58 2.98
C LYS A 153 13.76 -4.28 2.01
N THR A 154 13.67 -4.79 0.78
CA THR A 154 14.70 -4.60 -0.25
C THR A 154 14.91 -3.12 -0.57
N ARG A 155 13.81 -2.35 -0.67
CA ARG A 155 13.89 -0.92 -0.94
C ARG A 155 14.57 -0.17 0.20
N VAL A 156 14.17 -0.45 1.43
CA VAL A 156 14.71 0.18 2.63
C VAL A 156 16.20 -0.16 2.81
N GLU A 157 16.59 -1.43 2.65
CA GLU A 157 18.00 -1.85 2.72
C GLU A 157 18.86 -1.14 1.68
N LYS A 158 18.34 -1.00 0.45
CA LYS A 158 19.02 -0.23 -0.61
C LYS A 158 19.21 1.23 -0.20
N ASP A 159 18.16 1.88 0.29
CA ASP A 159 18.22 3.30 0.63
C ASP A 159 19.11 3.55 1.86
N ILE A 160 19.15 2.64 2.83
CA ILE A 160 20.11 2.68 3.95
C ILE A 160 21.55 2.61 3.45
N ASN A 161 21.83 1.71 2.50
CA ASN A 161 23.17 1.56 1.94
C ASN A 161 23.65 2.80 1.16
N ILE A 162 22.73 3.55 0.54
CA ILE A 162 23.06 4.74 -0.26
C ILE A 162 23.08 6.01 0.60
N HIS A 163 22.14 6.16 1.52
CA HIS A 163 21.87 7.42 2.22
C HIS A 163 22.12 7.36 3.74
N GLY A 164 22.49 6.20 4.29
CA GLY A 164 22.68 5.99 5.71
C GLY A 164 21.37 5.79 6.48
N ASN A 165 21.43 5.91 7.80
CA ASN A 165 20.31 5.57 8.70
C ASN A 165 19.39 6.76 9.04
N ASP A 166 19.06 7.60 8.06
CA ASP A 166 18.08 8.68 8.22
C ASP A 166 16.66 8.07 8.28
N LEU A 167 16.08 8.00 9.48
CA LEU A 167 14.81 7.31 9.71
C LEU A 167 13.64 7.94 8.94
N TYR A 168 13.63 9.26 8.75
CA TYR A 168 12.57 9.93 8.02
C TYR A 168 12.65 9.60 6.52
N LYS A 169 13.86 9.59 5.95
CA LYS A 169 14.06 9.12 4.56
C LYS A 169 13.69 7.66 4.39
N VAL A 170 14.09 6.80 5.34
CA VAL A 170 13.68 5.39 5.33
C VAL A 170 12.16 5.25 5.36
N GLY A 171 11.46 6.02 6.18
CA GLY A 171 9.99 6.05 6.20
C GLY A 171 9.37 6.55 4.91
N THR A 172 9.95 7.57 4.30
CA THR A 172 9.51 8.07 3.00
C THR A 172 9.67 6.99 1.92
N SER A 173 10.80 6.30 1.89
CA SER A 173 11.06 5.19 0.96
C SER A 173 10.11 4.02 1.18
N MET A 174 9.84 3.68 2.43
CA MET A 174 8.87 2.65 2.80
C MET A 174 7.47 3.01 2.32
N ARG A 175 7.04 4.26 2.50
CA ARG A 175 5.73 4.77 2.04
C ARG A 175 5.64 4.74 0.52
N ASN A 176 6.67 5.23 -0.16
CA ASN A 176 6.70 5.28 -1.62
C ASN A 176 6.60 3.87 -2.22
N GLU A 177 7.36 2.91 -1.68
CA GLU A 177 7.29 1.52 -2.14
C GLU A 177 5.90 0.90 -1.88
N MET A 178 5.28 1.17 -0.73
CA MET A 178 3.91 0.73 -0.45
C MET A 178 2.90 1.31 -1.46
N LEU A 179 2.93 2.63 -1.68
CA LEU A 179 2.03 3.30 -2.62
C LEU A 179 2.26 2.84 -4.06
N GLU A 180 3.52 2.66 -4.48
CA GLU A 180 3.86 2.11 -5.79
C GLU A 180 3.34 0.67 -5.94
N THR A 181 3.50 -0.18 -4.91
CA THR A 181 2.98 -1.55 -4.93
C THR A 181 1.46 -1.56 -5.11
N LEU A 182 0.74 -0.74 -4.34
CA LEU A 182 -0.71 -0.59 -4.45
C LEU A 182 -1.12 -0.14 -5.86
N LYS A 183 -0.41 0.85 -6.45
CA LYS A 183 -0.64 1.28 -7.83
C LYS A 183 -0.41 0.15 -8.84
N LEU A 184 0.60 -0.69 -8.63
CA LEU A 184 0.87 -1.87 -9.49
C LEU A 184 -0.28 -2.90 -9.40
N CYS A 185 -0.93 -3.01 -8.25
CA CYS A 185 -2.11 -3.85 -8.05
C CYS A 185 -3.40 -3.32 -8.70
N GLY A 186 -3.38 -2.09 -9.25
CA GLY A 186 -4.55 -1.40 -9.81
C GLY A 186 -5.07 -0.26 -8.91
N SER A 187 -5.68 0.77 -9.48
CA SER A 187 -6.22 1.93 -8.73
C SER A 187 -7.35 1.54 -7.76
N SER A 188 -8.14 0.52 -8.08
CA SER A 188 -9.18 -0.01 -7.20
C SER A 188 -8.61 -0.81 -6.03
N SER A 189 -7.32 -1.14 -6.03
CA SER A 189 -6.70 -1.91 -4.93
C SER A 189 -6.83 -1.16 -3.59
N PHE A 190 -6.72 0.18 -3.60
CA PHE A 190 -6.95 1.03 -2.44
C PHE A 190 -8.34 0.83 -1.84
N SER A 191 -9.40 0.83 -2.67
CA SER A 191 -10.77 0.62 -2.19
C SER A 191 -11.04 -0.83 -1.81
N LYS A 192 -10.54 -1.80 -2.59
CA LYS A 192 -10.69 -3.24 -2.33
C LYS A 192 -10.03 -3.67 -1.02
N LEU A 193 -8.83 -3.17 -0.74
CA LEU A 193 -8.10 -3.41 0.50
C LEU A 193 -8.53 -2.46 1.62
N GLY A 194 -9.21 -1.36 1.30
CA GLY A 194 -9.61 -0.32 2.23
C GLY A 194 -8.42 0.44 2.80
N ILE A 195 -7.42 0.77 1.99
CA ILE A 195 -6.20 1.47 2.39
C ILE A 195 -6.25 2.90 1.86
N SER A 196 -5.90 3.86 2.72
CA SER A 196 -5.78 5.26 2.33
C SER A 196 -4.57 5.50 1.42
N PRO A 197 -4.68 6.37 0.40
CA PRO A 197 -3.51 6.83 -0.35
C PRO A 197 -2.62 7.77 0.46
N CYS A 198 -3.09 8.23 1.63
CA CYS A 198 -2.32 9.05 2.57
C CYS A 198 -1.89 8.22 3.79
N MET A 199 -0.63 8.35 4.20
CA MET A 199 -0.05 7.55 5.29
C MET A 199 0.81 8.44 6.18
N ALA A 200 0.70 8.24 7.49
CA ALA A 200 1.60 8.86 8.47
C ALA A 200 2.89 8.06 8.59
N ILE A 201 4.00 8.78 8.74
CA ILE A 201 5.29 8.22 9.13
C ILE A 201 5.49 8.43 10.62
N SER A 202 5.92 7.38 11.33
CA SER A 202 6.38 7.49 12.71
C SER A 202 7.73 6.80 12.88
N THR A 203 8.51 7.22 13.87
CA THR A 203 9.83 6.68 14.14
C THR A 203 10.02 6.41 15.63
N LEU A 204 10.59 5.26 15.95
CA LEU A 204 11.08 4.93 17.27
C LEU A 204 12.60 5.02 17.28
N THR A 205 13.13 5.71 18.28
CA THR A 205 14.52 5.61 18.69
C THR A 205 14.59 5.10 20.12
N LYS A 206 15.77 4.62 20.56
CA LYS A 206 16.09 4.12 21.91
C LYS A 206 15.01 4.34 22.98
N SER A 207 14.72 5.60 23.30
CA SER A 207 13.79 6.03 24.35
C SER A 207 12.67 6.96 23.89
N SER A 208 12.52 7.22 22.59
CA SER A 208 11.53 8.19 22.10
C SER A 208 10.81 7.74 20.84
N PHE A 209 9.51 8.02 20.82
CA PHE A 209 8.64 7.79 19.67
C PHE A 209 8.12 9.12 19.15
N VAL A 210 8.18 9.31 17.84
CA VAL A 210 7.76 10.54 17.17
C VAL A 210 6.85 10.17 16.00
N ILE A 211 5.71 10.86 15.91
CA ILE A 211 4.84 10.87 14.74
C ILE A 211 5.11 12.18 14.00
N TRP A 212 5.45 12.09 12.72
CA TRP A 212 5.85 13.26 11.94
C TRP A 212 4.61 13.94 11.37
N GLY A 213 4.53 15.27 11.53
CA GLY A 213 3.68 16.09 10.67
C GLY A 213 4.34 16.22 9.30
N GLU A 214 3.55 16.27 8.24
CA GLU A 214 4.06 16.25 6.86
C GLU A 214 3.28 17.21 5.97
N GLU A 215 3.99 17.83 5.03
CA GLU A 215 3.46 18.61 3.91
C GLU A 215 3.93 17.91 2.63
N VAL A 216 3.01 17.64 1.71
CA VAL A 216 3.27 16.88 0.49
C VAL A 216 2.61 17.57 -0.68
N ASP A 217 3.42 18.12 -1.58
CA ASP A 217 3.00 18.70 -2.84
C ASP A 217 3.59 17.98 -4.05
N GLY A 218 2.95 18.15 -5.21
CA GLY A 218 3.47 17.64 -6.47
C GLY A 218 2.47 17.71 -7.61
N CYS A 219 2.82 17.01 -8.70
CA CYS A 219 2.02 16.97 -9.90
C CYS A 219 1.99 15.56 -10.49
N MET A 220 0.80 15.04 -10.75
CA MET A 220 0.55 13.83 -11.53
C MET A 220 0.35 14.21 -12.99
N VAL A 221 1.21 13.74 -13.88
CA VAL A 221 1.10 14.01 -15.33
C VAL A 221 0.60 12.76 -16.06
N SER A 222 -0.50 12.91 -16.79
CA SER A 222 -1.04 11.92 -17.72
C SER A 222 -0.97 12.43 -19.16
N GLN A 223 -1.31 11.59 -20.15
CA GLN A 223 -1.37 12.02 -21.55
C GLN A 223 -2.40 13.13 -21.82
N GLN A 224 -3.46 13.21 -21.00
CA GLN A 224 -4.62 14.07 -21.25
C GLN A 224 -4.69 15.26 -20.29
N SER A 225 -4.04 15.17 -19.13
CA SER A 225 -4.10 16.20 -18.09
C SER A 225 -2.93 16.11 -17.11
N SER A 226 -2.60 17.24 -16.50
CA SER A 226 -1.80 17.32 -15.29
C SER A 226 -2.71 17.63 -14.10
N HIS A 227 -2.51 16.94 -12.99
CA HIS A 227 -3.23 17.17 -11.73
C HIS A 227 -2.22 17.58 -10.66
N PHE A 228 -2.31 18.82 -10.18
CA PHE A 228 -1.53 19.28 -9.05
C PHE A 228 -2.21 18.87 -7.75
N TYR A 229 -1.41 18.50 -6.76
CA TYR A 229 -1.89 18.16 -5.43
C TYR A 229 -1.00 18.82 -4.39
N HIS A 230 -1.59 19.20 -3.26
CA HIS A 230 -0.87 19.72 -2.11
C HIS A 230 -1.71 19.40 -0.88
N PHE A 231 -1.17 18.61 0.04
CA PHE A 231 -1.86 18.26 1.28
C PHE A 231 -0.91 18.17 2.47
N GLU A 232 -1.49 18.30 3.65
CA GLU A 232 -0.79 18.27 4.92
C GLU A 232 -1.40 17.26 5.89
N PHE A 233 -0.56 16.78 6.81
CA PHE A 233 -0.93 16.01 7.98
C PHE A 233 -0.29 16.66 9.20
N HIS A 234 -1.10 17.25 10.08
CA HIS A 234 -0.58 17.99 11.24
C HIS A 234 -1.57 17.99 12.42
N LYS A 235 -1.20 18.63 13.53
CA LYS A 235 -2.12 18.96 14.62
C LYS A 235 -2.54 20.41 14.52
N ASN A 236 -3.84 20.68 14.47
CA ASN A 236 -4.37 22.04 14.43
C ASN A 236 -4.19 22.77 15.77
N ASP A 237 -4.58 24.04 15.84
CA ASP A 237 -4.41 24.90 17.03
C ASP A 237 -5.11 24.39 18.29
N ILE A 238 -6.15 23.57 18.15
CA ILE A 238 -6.87 22.94 19.27
C ILE A 238 -6.35 21.54 19.61
N GLY A 239 -5.28 21.10 18.93
CA GLY A 239 -4.57 19.85 19.18
C GLY A 239 -5.18 18.61 18.50
N GLU A 240 -6.16 18.78 17.62
CA GLU A 240 -6.74 17.68 16.83
C GLU A 240 -5.82 17.33 15.66
N VAL A 241 -5.75 16.04 15.33
CA VAL A 241 -5.00 15.55 14.17
C VAL A 241 -5.87 15.73 12.92
N VAL A 242 -5.32 16.36 11.88
CA VAL A 242 -6.05 16.70 10.66
C VAL A 242 -5.27 16.31 9.40
N LEU A 243 -6.02 16.00 8.34
CA LEU A 243 -5.55 15.99 6.96
C LEU A 243 -6.14 17.20 6.23
N GLU A 244 -5.30 18.02 5.61
CA GLU A 244 -5.74 19.22 4.90
C GLU A 244 -5.34 19.16 3.43
N ASP A 245 -6.29 19.30 2.51
CA ASP A 245 -6.03 19.49 1.08
C ASP A 245 -5.98 20.99 0.79
N GLN A 246 -4.80 21.50 0.48
CA GLN A 246 -4.56 22.91 0.21
C GLN A 246 -5.05 23.33 -1.19
N VAL A 247 -5.31 22.38 -2.09
CA VAL A 247 -5.83 22.67 -3.44
C VAL A 247 -7.35 22.73 -3.44
N GLU A 248 -8.00 21.76 -2.78
CA GLU A 248 -9.47 21.70 -2.66
C GLU A 248 -10.01 22.45 -1.43
N GLU A 249 -9.13 23.08 -0.62
CA GLU A 249 -9.46 23.79 0.63
C GLU A 249 -10.32 22.95 1.59
N ARG A 250 -9.92 21.68 1.76
CA ARG A 250 -10.70 20.68 2.52
C ARG A 250 -9.91 20.17 3.71
N THR A 251 -10.50 20.27 4.90
CA THR A 251 -9.96 19.70 6.14
C THR A 251 -10.74 18.45 6.55
N GLN A 252 -10.03 17.42 6.98
CA GLN A 252 -10.58 16.17 7.49
C GLN A 252 -9.97 15.81 8.84
N ILE A 253 -10.83 15.73 9.86
CA ILE A 253 -10.41 15.39 11.22
C ILE A 253 -10.16 13.89 11.34
N ILE A 254 -8.99 13.54 11.87
CA ILE A 254 -8.57 12.17 12.13
C ILE A 254 -8.78 11.86 13.61
N ASN A 255 -9.69 10.93 13.88
CA ASN A 255 -10.14 10.62 15.23
C ASN A 255 -9.40 9.42 15.81
N ASP A 256 -9.20 9.43 17.13
CA ASP A 256 -8.73 8.25 17.86
C ASP A 256 -9.77 7.13 17.80
N ILE A 257 -9.29 5.89 17.96
CA ILE A 257 -10.13 4.69 17.93
C ILE A 257 -11.24 4.74 18.99
N SER A 258 -10.98 5.32 20.16
CA SER A 258 -11.97 5.48 21.23
C SER A 258 -13.20 6.31 20.79
N LYS A 259 -13.00 7.30 19.92
CA LYS A 259 -14.04 8.21 19.40
C LYS A 259 -14.78 7.66 18.16
N MET A 260 -14.36 6.52 17.62
CA MET A 260 -14.95 5.94 16.40
C MET A 260 -16.42 5.53 16.57
N ASN A 261 -17.26 5.77 15.57
CA ASN A 261 -18.61 5.23 15.52
C ASN A 261 -19.10 5.09 14.07
N GLU A 262 -20.21 4.39 13.85
CA GLU A 262 -20.74 4.10 12.50
C GLU A 262 -21.22 5.36 11.76
N ASN A 263 -21.63 6.38 12.52
CA ASN A 263 -22.21 7.62 12.01
C ASN A 263 -21.17 8.73 11.83
N LEU A 264 -19.87 8.40 11.83
CA LEU A 264 -18.83 9.40 11.64
C LEU A 264 -18.99 10.11 10.29
N PRO A 265 -19.05 11.45 10.25
CA PRO A 265 -18.92 12.17 8.99
C PRO A 265 -17.52 11.94 8.44
N GLY A 266 -17.40 11.98 7.11
CA GLY A 266 -16.11 11.87 6.45
C GLY A 266 -16.20 11.22 5.09
N GLU A 267 -15.16 11.45 4.31
CA GLU A 267 -15.03 11.02 2.93
C GLU A 267 -13.66 10.38 2.71
N ILE A 268 -13.44 9.90 1.50
CA ILE A 268 -12.13 9.47 1.04
C ILE A 268 -11.27 10.72 0.80
N PHE A 269 -10.09 10.75 1.40
CA PHE A 269 -9.08 11.79 1.23
C PHE A 269 -8.03 11.29 0.22
N ASP A 270 -8.14 11.73 -1.03
CA ASP A 270 -7.30 11.30 -2.16
C ASP A 270 -6.86 12.50 -3.03
N PRO A 271 -6.07 13.44 -2.46
CA PRO A 271 -5.63 14.65 -3.17
C PRO A 271 -4.83 14.32 -4.44
N GLN A 272 -4.15 13.16 -4.46
CA GLN A 272 -3.34 12.69 -5.59
C GLN A 272 -4.15 11.95 -6.67
N ASN A 273 -5.45 11.71 -6.46
CA ASN A 273 -6.31 10.90 -7.35
C ASN A 273 -5.77 9.47 -7.59
N LEU A 274 -5.09 8.85 -6.61
CA LEU A 274 -4.51 7.51 -6.75
C LEU A 274 -5.57 6.41 -6.81
N THR A 275 -6.76 6.68 -6.29
CA THR A 275 -7.90 5.76 -6.33
C THR A 275 -8.68 5.86 -7.64
N LYS A 276 -8.38 6.85 -8.48
CA LYS A 276 -9.03 7.07 -9.77
C LYS A 276 -8.17 6.55 -10.92
N GLY A 277 -8.79 5.94 -11.91
CA GLY A 277 -8.12 5.51 -13.14
C GLY A 277 -8.59 4.16 -13.67
N ASN A 278 -8.17 3.82 -14.89
CA ASN A 278 -8.48 2.53 -15.51
C ASN A 278 -7.80 1.40 -14.74
N ASP A 279 -8.62 0.53 -14.14
CA ASP A 279 -8.15 -0.64 -13.44
C ASP A 279 -8.37 -1.91 -14.27
N ALA A 280 -7.26 -2.52 -14.71
CA ALA A 280 -7.33 -3.73 -15.51
C ALA A 280 -7.94 -4.92 -14.75
N SER A 281 -7.82 -4.96 -13.42
CA SER A 281 -8.45 -6.00 -12.60
C SER A 281 -9.98 -5.89 -12.58
N GLU A 282 -10.53 -4.71 -12.83
CA GLU A 282 -11.99 -4.53 -12.98
C GLU A 282 -12.45 -4.83 -14.40
N LEU A 283 -11.69 -4.38 -15.41
CA LEU A 283 -11.99 -4.63 -16.82
C LEU A 283 -11.91 -6.12 -17.19
N PHE A 284 -10.99 -6.86 -16.58
CA PHE A 284 -10.72 -8.27 -16.86
C PHE A 284 -10.87 -9.13 -15.61
N SER A 285 -11.98 -8.95 -14.89
CA SER A 285 -12.23 -9.55 -13.57
C SER A 285 -12.20 -11.09 -13.52
N SER A 286 -12.43 -11.76 -14.67
CA SER A 286 -12.41 -13.22 -14.81
C SER A 286 -11.09 -13.77 -15.36
N ALA A 287 -10.17 -12.92 -15.82
CA ALA A 287 -8.93 -13.36 -16.43
C ALA A 287 -7.91 -13.80 -15.37
N GLU A 288 -7.18 -14.89 -15.62
CA GLU A 288 -6.05 -15.31 -14.77
C GLU A 288 -4.79 -14.49 -15.04
N VAL A 289 -4.63 -14.02 -16.27
CA VAL A 289 -3.49 -13.22 -16.72
C VAL A 289 -4.00 -12.06 -17.57
N VAL A 290 -3.51 -10.86 -17.25
CA VAL A 290 -3.68 -9.65 -18.05
C VAL A 290 -2.33 -9.26 -18.60
N TYR A 291 -2.28 -8.91 -19.88
CA TYR A 291 -1.09 -8.39 -20.53
C TYR A 291 -1.12 -6.86 -20.56
N LEU A 292 0.03 -6.25 -20.32
CA LEU A 292 0.25 -4.81 -20.41
C LEU A 292 1.19 -4.53 -21.57
N PHE A 293 0.71 -3.78 -22.56
CA PHE A 293 1.52 -3.25 -23.66
C PHE A 293 1.86 -1.78 -23.39
N GLU A 294 3.13 -1.43 -23.56
CA GLU A 294 3.61 -0.05 -23.47
C GLU A 294 4.45 0.29 -24.71
N GLN A 295 4.26 1.49 -25.27
CA GLN A 295 5.06 2.05 -26.35
C GLN A 295 5.51 3.47 -26.02
N TRP A 296 6.81 3.72 -26.16
CA TRP A 296 7.44 5.00 -25.90
C TRP A 296 8.31 5.44 -27.08
N LEU A 297 8.10 6.66 -27.55
CA LEU A 297 8.95 7.34 -28.51
C LEU A 297 10.13 7.97 -27.77
N ILE A 298 11.31 7.87 -28.37
CA ILE A 298 12.54 8.51 -27.88
C ILE A 298 13.09 9.34 -29.06
N PRO A 299 12.52 10.54 -29.31
CA PRO A 299 12.86 11.35 -30.48
C PRO A 299 14.34 11.73 -30.55
N GLU A 300 15.02 11.87 -29.40
CA GLU A 300 16.41 12.29 -29.30
C GLU A 300 17.38 11.31 -30.00
N ILE A 301 17.00 10.04 -30.08
CA ILE A 301 17.77 8.98 -30.73
C ILE A 301 17.01 8.31 -31.87
N ASN A 302 15.91 8.93 -32.32
CA ASN A 302 14.97 8.39 -33.32
C ASN A 302 14.63 6.91 -33.07
N ALA A 303 14.09 6.63 -31.89
CA ALA A 303 13.78 5.28 -31.48
C ALA A 303 12.35 5.10 -30.98
N VAL A 304 11.86 3.88 -31.10
CA VAL A 304 10.61 3.42 -30.50
C VAL A 304 10.93 2.25 -29.58
N ARG A 305 10.52 2.36 -28.32
CA ARG A 305 10.59 1.29 -27.34
C ARG A 305 9.22 0.67 -27.16
N ARG A 306 9.15 -0.67 -27.19
CA ARG A 306 7.94 -1.44 -26.86
C ARG A 306 8.22 -2.44 -25.76
N SER A 307 7.26 -2.68 -24.89
CA SER A 307 7.29 -3.79 -23.95
C SER A 307 5.93 -4.43 -23.78
N ILE A 308 5.96 -5.74 -23.52
CA ILE A 308 4.81 -6.50 -23.04
C ILE A 308 5.19 -7.19 -21.73
N ASP A 309 4.38 -6.93 -20.71
CA ASP A 309 4.42 -7.60 -19.42
C ASP A 309 3.17 -8.48 -19.26
N ALA A 310 3.33 -9.68 -18.71
CA ALA A 310 2.23 -10.49 -18.21
C ALA A 310 2.06 -10.24 -16.71
N ILE A 311 0.81 -10.09 -16.29
CA ILE A 311 0.43 -9.75 -14.92
C ILE A 311 -0.59 -10.78 -14.45
N THR A 312 -0.25 -11.54 -13.42
CA THR A 312 -1.18 -12.50 -12.82
C THR A 312 -2.29 -11.76 -12.07
N CYS A 313 -3.53 -12.19 -12.23
CA CYS A 313 -4.64 -11.74 -11.40
C CYS A 313 -4.71 -12.56 -10.11
N CYS A 314 -4.81 -11.88 -8.98
CA CYS A 314 -5.00 -12.47 -7.66
C CYS A 314 -6.38 -12.07 -7.10
N LYS A 315 -6.78 -12.69 -5.99
CA LYS A 315 -8.04 -12.35 -5.31
C LYS A 315 -7.78 -11.91 -3.88
N PHE A 316 -8.47 -10.85 -3.47
CA PHE A 316 -8.59 -10.44 -2.07
C PHE A 316 -10.08 -10.36 -1.72
N LYS A 317 -10.52 -11.21 -0.78
CA LYS A 317 -11.95 -11.35 -0.40
C LYS A 317 -12.86 -11.45 -1.63
N ASP A 318 -12.50 -12.34 -2.55
CA ASP A 318 -13.16 -12.59 -3.83
C ASP A 318 -13.16 -11.43 -4.84
N LYS A 319 -12.56 -10.28 -4.51
CA LYS A 319 -12.37 -9.16 -5.44
C LYS A 319 -11.02 -9.33 -6.17
N PRO A 320 -10.99 -9.20 -7.51
CA PRO A 320 -9.76 -9.33 -8.27
C PRO A 320 -8.83 -8.14 -7.99
N ILE A 321 -7.53 -8.39 -7.87
CA ILE A 321 -6.46 -7.40 -7.85
C ILE A 321 -5.32 -7.90 -8.74
N LEU A 322 -4.47 -7.01 -9.24
CA LEU A 322 -3.30 -7.45 -9.99
C LEU A 322 -2.16 -7.84 -9.04
N HIS A 323 -1.40 -8.87 -9.40
CA HIS A 323 -0.14 -9.18 -8.74
C HIS A 323 0.86 -8.05 -9.02
N PRO A 324 1.55 -7.50 -7.98
CA PRO A 324 2.45 -6.38 -8.18
C PRO A 324 3.71 -6.76 -8.98
N ASP A 325 4.18 -8.02 -8.83
CA ASP A 325 5.31 -8.52 -9.61
C ASP A 325 4.84 -8.91 -11.01
N ARG A 326 5.33 -8.16 -12.00
CA ARG A 326 5.04 -8.35 -13.42
C ARG A 326 6.12 -9.22 -14.06
N ARG A 327 5.73 -10.11 -14.96
CA ARG A 327 6.67 -10.92 -15.75
C ARG A 327 6.85 -10.28 -17.13
N ARG A 328 8.02 -9.71 -17.38
CA ARG A 328 8.41 -9.23 -18.71
C ARG A 328 8.39 -10.39 -19.70
N ILE A 329 7.48 -10.32 -20.67
CA ILE A 329 7.49 -11.24 -21.82
C ILE A 329 8.61 -10.81 -22.74
N VAL A 330 8.58 -9.55 -23.15
CA VAL A 330 9.48 -9.03 -24.17
C VAL A 330 9.60 -7.52 -24.05
N GLY A 331 10.79 -6.99 -24.35
CA GLY A 331 11.02 -5.55 -24.42
C GLY A 331 12.13 -5.26 -25.42
N PHE A 332 11.83 -4.44 -26.42
CA PHE A 332 12.75 -4.09 -27.49
C PHE A 332 12.75 -2.60 -27.76
N THR A 333 13.87 -2.10 -28.28
CA THR A 333 14.00 -0.74 -28.79
C THR A 333 14.45 -0.84 -30.24
N GLU A 334 13.64 -0.31 -31.14
CA GLU A 334 13.99 -0.13 -32.55
C GLU A 334 14.60 1.26 -32.69
N ASN A 335 15.85 1.32 -33.13
CA ASN A 335 16.63 2.55 -33.25
C ASN A 335 16.89 2.88 -34.72
N GLY A 336 17.27 4.14 -34.99
CA GLY A 336 17.71 4.55 -36.32
C GLY A 336 16.55 4.74 -37.30
N LEU A 337 15.34 4.96 -36.79
CA LEU A 337 14.18 5.32 -37.61
C LEU A 337 14.41 6.69 -38.25
N SER A 338 13.92 6.89 -39.46
CA SER A 338 13.81 8.22 -40.03
C SER A 338 12.75 9.04 -39.29
N ALA A 339 12.81 10.37 -39.41
CA ALA A 339 11.80 11.25 -38.83
C ALA A 339 10.39 11.00 -39.39
N GLU A 340 10.30 10.58 -40.66
CA GLU A 340 9.04 10.19 -41.30
C GLU A 340 8.47 8.91 -40.68
N GLU A 341 9.30 7.87 -40.53
CA GLU A 341 8.89 6.61 -39.89
C GLU A 341 8.47 6.82 -38.45
N LEU A 342 9.23 7.61 -37.68
CA LEU A 342 8.90 7.93 -36.30
C LEU A 342 7.55 8.66 -36.18
N GLY A 343 7.22 9.51 -37.17
CA GLY A 343 5.95 10.22 -37.26
C GLY A 343 4.71 9.31 -37.39
N HIS A 344 4.90 8.01 -37.67
CA HIS A 344 3.81 7.04 -37.70
C HIS A 344 3.44 6.47 -36.33
N TYR A 345 4.28 6.65 -35.31
CA TYR A 345 4.06 6.08 -33.99
C TYR A 345 3.50 7.13 -33.03
N THR A 346 2.70 6.68 -32.06
CA THR A 346 2.20 7.50 -30.95
C THR A 346 2.59 6.86 -29.63
N ASN A 347 2.92 7.66 -28.61
CA ASN A 347 3.11 7.14 -27.26
C ASN A 347 1.83 6.42 -26.78
N LEU A 348 1.98 5.21 -26.26
CA LEU A 348 0.93 4.45 -25.61
C LEU A 348 1.44 4.03 -24.24
N GLN A 349 1.07 4.77 -23.20
CA GLN A 349 1.66 4.55 -21.88
C GLN A 349 1.33 3.17 -21.32
N LYS A 350 0.03 2.86 -21.14
CA LYS A 350 -0.43 1.60 -20.58
C LYS A 350 -1.69 1.14 -21.29
N HIS A 351 -1.60 0.04 -22.03
CA HIS A 351 -2.75 -0.61 -22.63
C HIS A 351 -2.86 -2.05 -22.15
N TYR A 352 -3.98 -2.37 -21.50
CA TYR A 352 -4.23 -3.70 -20.96
C TYR A 352 -5.10 -4.52 -21.90
N PHE A 353 -4.78 -5.80 -22.04
CA PHE A 353 -5.54 -6.73 -22.87
C PHE A 353 -5.40 -8.17 -22.35
N ILE A 354 -6.26 -9.05 -22.84
CA ILE A 354 -6.24 -10.48 -22.52
C ILE A 354 -6.00 -11.31 -23.77
N ILE A 355 -5.40 -12.48 -23.58
CA ILE A 355 -5.23 -13.51 -24.60
C ILE A 355 -5.90 -14.78 -24.07
N ASN A 356 -6.65 -15.46 -24.94
CA ASN A 356 -7.26 -16.75 -24.62
C ASN A 356 -6.22 -17.71 -24.06
N ASN A 357 -6.55 -18.40 -22.97
CA ASN A 357 -5.61 -19.26 -22.22
C ASN A 357 -4.88 -20.28 -23.13
N GLU A 358 -5.58 -20.87 -24.09
CA GLU A 358 -5.02 -21.83 -25.04
C GLU A 358 -3.96 -21.23 -25.99
N ALA A 359 -4.01 -19.92 -26.22
CA ALA A 359 -3.11 -19.20 -27.13
C ALA A 359 -2.00 -18.41 -26.41
N GLN A 360 -1.97 -18.40 -25.07
CA GLN A 360 -0.99 -17.61 -24.30
C GLN A 360 0.45 -18.03 -24.61
N CYS A 361 0.75 -19.33 -24.58
CA CYS A 361 2.11 -19.82 -24.83
C CYS A 361 2.61 -19.47 -26.24
N SER A 362 1.78 -19.68 -27.27
CA SER A 362 2.16 -19.35 -28.65
C SER A 362 2.27 -17.85 -28.85
N PHE A 363 1.38 -17.06 -28.26
CA PHE A 363 1.45 -15.59 -28.25
C PHE A 363 2.77 -15.10 -27.65
N GLU A 364 3.16 -15.58 -26.46
CA GLU A 364 4.38 -15.15 -25.78
C GLU A 364 5.65 -15.52 -26.57
N GLN A 365 5.65 -16.68 -27.25
CA GLN A 365 6.74 -17.11 -28.13
C GLN A 365 6.83 -16.22 -29.38
N ASP A 366 5.70 -16.01 -30.07
CA ASP A 366 5.64 -15.18 -31.27
C ASP A 366 6.10 -13.75 -30.97
N MET A 367 5.69 -13.18 -29.84
CA MET A 367 6.02 -11.80 -29.45
C MET A 367 7.52 -11.54 -29.34
N GLN A 368 8.35 -12.55 -29.07
CA GLN A 368 9.81 -12.42 -29.08
C GLN A 368 10.38 -12.00 -30.43
N THR A 369 9.67 -12.30 -31.53
CA THR A 369 10.15 -12.03 -32.90
C THR A 369 9.22 -11.09 -33.67
N LYS A 370 8.01 -10.82 -33.17
CA LYS A 370 6.97 -10.07 -33.88
C LYS A 370 6.68 -8.67 -33.31
N MET A 371 7.44 -8.22 -32.31
CA MET A 371 7.21 -6.93 -31.62
C MET A 371 7.13 -5.69 -32.53
N PHE A 372 7.82 -5.70 -33.67
CA PHE A 372 7.79 -4.62 -34.67
C PHE A 372 7.18 -5.06 -36.00
N ASN A 373 6.53 -6.22 -36.04
CA ASN A 373 5.79 -6.65 -37.22
C ASN A 373 4.38 -6.03 -37.21
N HIS A 374 4.25 -4.85 -37.82
CA HIS A 374 3.00 -4.07 -37.84
C HIS A 374 1.79 -4.85 -38.38
N ASN A 375 1.98 -5.65 -39.43
CA ASN A 375 0.91 -6.47 -40.00
C ASN A 375 0.45 -7.56 -39.03
N TRP A 376 1.39 -8.25 -38.38
CA TRP A 376 1.07 -9.29 -37.40
C TRP A 376 0.33 -8.71 -36.18
N LEU A 377 0.75 -7.53 -35.72
CA LEU A 377 0.15 -6.85 -34.57
C LEU A 377 -1.25 -6.31 -34.91
N ALA A 378 -1.43 -5.70 -36.09
CA ALA A 378 -2.72 -5.19 -36.55
C ALA A 378 -3.77 -6.30 -36.68
N LEU A 379 -3.37 -7.51 -37.07
CA LEU A 379 -4.26 -8.67 -37.15
C LEU A 379 -4.69 -9.23 -35.78
N ARG A 380 -3.95 -8.92 -34.71
CA ARG A 380 -4.19 -9.46 -33.36
C ARG A 380 -4.72 -8.44 -32.36
N PHE A 381 -4.46 -7.17 -32.60
CA PHE A 381 -4.84 -6.08 -31.73
C PHE A 381 -5.74 -5.12 -32.49
N GLU A 382 -7.04 -5.17 -32.23
CA GLU A 382 -8.02 -4.26 -32.84
C GLU A 382 -7.68 -2.78 -32.57
N TRP A 383 -7.06 -2.52 -31.42
CA TRP A 383 -6.59 -1.21 -30.97
C TRP A 383 -5.21 -0.82 -31.54
N TYR A 384 -4.62 -1.59 -32.46
CA TYR A 384 -3.29 -1.31 -33.02
C TYR A 384 -3.18 0.07 -33.68
N HIS A 385 -4.25 0.47 -34.36
CA HIS A 385 -4.35 1.76 -35.05
C HIS A 385 -4.22 2.98 -34.12
N LEU A 386 -4.42 2.81 -32.81
CA LEU A 386 -4.31 3.91 -31.84
C LEU A 386 -2.87 4.41 -31.66
N PHE A 387 -1.87 3.60 -32.00
CA PHE A 387 -0.47 3.91 -31.73
C PHE A 387 0.48 3.65 -32.91
N TYR A 388 -0.09 3.31 -34.07
CA TYR A 388 0.62 3.24 -35.34
C TYR A 388 -0.32 3.57 -36.52
N THR A 389 0.00 4.59 -37.31
CA THR A 389 -0.94 5.20 -38.28
C THR A 389 -0.72 4.78 -39.74
N ASN A 390 0.43 4.19 -40.10
CA ASN A 390 0.76 3.82 -41.48
C ASN A 390 0.53 2.32 -41.75
N LEU A 391 -0.72 1.87 -41.56
CA LEU A 391 -1.11 0.50 -41.87
C LEU A 391 -1.50 0.39 -43.35
N LYS A 392 -0.70 -0.34 -44.13
CA LYS A 392 -1.16 -0.92 -45.40
C LYS A 392 -1.80 -2.26 -45.07
N ILE A 393 -3.07 -2.25 -44.69
CA ILE A 393 -3.82 -3.50 -44.50
C ILE A 393 -3.84 -4.20 -45.87
N PRO A 394 -3.26 -5.42 -46.02
CA PRO A 394 -3.40 -6.17 -47.25
C PRO A 394 -4.89 -6.46 -47.45
N GLU A 395 -5.44 -6.09 -48.61
CA GLU A 395 -6.77 -6.55 -49.00
C GLU A 395 -6.77 -8.08 -48.97
N SER A 396 -7.70 -8.65 -48.19
CA SER A 396 -7.85 -10.08 -47.93
C SER A 396 -8.19 -10.87 -49.19
#